data_AF-A0A8E0S248-F1
#
_entry.id   AF-A0A8E0S248-F1
#
_cell.length_a   1.000
_cell.length_b   1.000
_cell.length_c   1.000
_cell.angle_alpha   90.00
_cell.angle_beta   90.00
_cell.angle_gamma   90.00
#
_symmetry.space_group_name_H-M   'P 1'
#
loop_
_entity.id
_entity.type
_entity.pdbx_description
1 polymer ?
#
loop_
_entity_poly.entity_id
_entity_poly.type
_entity_poly.pdbx_seq_one_letter_code
_entity_poly.pdbx_strand_id
1 'polypeptide(L)'
;MLGPLDIKSDPDMIYSDSTASGLEHGTQPMGRFDTSRSPRDTLKFILTKWYSPETSALIADSISARCTETQLKKLIAGPLRDIMRFAEKHFTELNI
;
A
#
# COMPACT_ATOMS: atom_id res chain seq x y z
N MET A 1 -10.18 -49.54 19.96
CA MET A 1 -11.55 -49.34 20.47
C MET A 1 -11.47 -48.66 21.82
N LEU A 2 -12.26 -47.58 22.02
CA LEU A 2 -12.80 -47.00 23.29
C LEU A 2 -11.81 -46.83 24.47
N GLY A 3 -11.58 -45.67 25.09
CA GLY A 3 -12.33 -44.42 25.23
C GLY A 3 -11.82 -43.67 26.49
N PRO A 4 -12.31 -42.45 26.79
CA PRO A 4 -11.53 -41.34 27.37
C PRO A 4 -11.85 -41.01 28.85
N LEU A 5 -11.04 -40.15 29.47
CA LEU A 5 -11.37 -39.37 30.69
C LEU A 5 -10.75 -37.96 30.53
N ASP A 6 -11.47 -36.95 30.04
CA ASP A 6 -12.46 -36.11 30.76
C ASP A 6 -11.81 -35.28 31.89
N ILE A 7 -11.25 -34.12 31.52
CA ILE A 7 -11.00 -33.03 32.46
C ILE A 7 -11.79 -31.83 31.97
N LYS A 8 -12.99 -31.75 32.53
CA LYS A 8 -13.84 -30.57 32.59
C LYS A 8 -13.23 -29.57 33.55
N SER A 9 -13.08 -28.32 33.13
CA SER A 9 -12.99 -27.17 34.03
C SER A 9 -13.66 -26.00 33.33
N ASP A 10 -14.70 -25.51 33.98
CA ASP A 10 -15.66 -24.46 33.62
C ASP A 10 -15.96 -23.72 34.93
N PRO A 11 -16.49 -22.49 34.95
CA PRO A 11 -16.18 -21.26 34.22
C PRO A 11 -15.74 -20.15 35.23
N ASP A 12 -15.82 -18.88 34.81
CA ASP A 12 -15.72 -17.66 35.63
C ASP A 12 -14.32 -17.08 35.95
N MET A 13 -13.86 -16.18 35.07
CA MET A 13 -13.45 -14.86 35.57
C MET A 13 -13.71 -13.79 34.50
N ILE A 14 -14.65 -12.92 34.86
CA ILE A 14 -15.14 -11.77 34.13
C ILE A 14 -14.11 -10.63 34.13
N TYR A 15 -14.05 -9.94 32.99
CA TYR A 15 -13.53 -8.59 32.73
C TYR A 15 -12.03 -8.34 32.85
N SER A 16 -11.41 -8.16 31.70
CA SER A 16 -10.55 -6.99 31.51
C SER A 16 -10.90 -6.38 30.16
N ASP A 17 -11.63 -5.27 30.24
CA ASP A 17 -11.74 -4.29 29.19
C ASP A 17 -10.32 -3.92 28.74
N SER A 18 -9.98 -4.37 27.56
CA SER A 18 -8.91 -3.78 26.78
C SER A 18 -9.54 -3.56 25.43
N THR A 19 -9.96 -2.32 25.25
CA THR A 19 -10.14 -1.63 23.98
C THR A 19 -8.85 -1.76 23.17
N ALA A 20 -8.57 -2.98 22.70
CA ALA A 20 -7.66 -3.24 21.61
C ALA A 20 -8.40 -2.77 20.37
N SER A 21 -8.23 -1.49 20.08
CA SER A 21 -8.57 -0.86 18.82
C SER A 21 -8.16 -1.81 17.71
N GLY A 22 -9.14 -2.53 17.16
CA GLY A 22 -8.99 -3.36 15.99
C GLY A 22 -8.69 -2.42 14.83
N LEU A 23 -7.42 -2.01 14.73
CA LEU A 23 -6.90 -1.45 13.50
C LEU A 23 -6.66 -2.65 12.60
N GLU A 24 -7.78 -3.18 12.11
CA GLU A 24 -7.85 -3.89 10.85
C GLU A 24 -7.25 -2.96 9.79
N HIS A 25 -5.92 -3.00 9.69
CA HIS A 25 -5.23 -2.68 8.46
C HIS A 25 -5.65 -3.77 7.47
N GLY A 26 -6.90 -3.66 7.02
CA GLY A 26 -7.35 -4.27 5.80
C GLY A 26 -6.34 -3.84 4.77
N THR A 27 -5.43 -4.75 4.44
CA THR A 27 -4.57 -4.63 3.28
C THR A 27 -5.55 -4.70 2.13
N GLN A 28 -6.17 -3.56 1.82
CA GLN A 28 -7.06 -3.47 0.68
C GLN A 28 -6.19 -3.91 -0.50
N PRO A 29 -6.58 -4.95 -1.24
CA PRO A 29 -5.93 -5.23 -2.51
C PRO A 29 -6.09 -3.93 -3.30
N MET A 30 -4.98 -3.25 -3.57
CA MET A 30 -4.97 -2.02 -4.36
C MET A 30 -5.82 -2.28 -5.59
N GLY A 31 -7.00 -1.66 -5.59
CA GLY A 31 -8.00 -1.87 -6.62
C GLY A 31 -7.33 -1.67 -7.97
N ARG A 32 -7.60 -2.57 -8.90
CA ARG A 32 -7.19 -2.39 -10.29
C ARG A 32 -7.58 -0.98 -10.70
N PHE A 33 -6.58 -0.12 -10.89
CA PHE A 33 -6.82 1.26 -11.31
C PHE A 33 -7.38 1.20 -12.73
N ASP A 34 -8.65 1.55 -12.91
CA ASP A 34 -9.28 1.67 -14.23
C ASP A 34 -8.43 2.62 -15.10
N THR A 35 -7.86 2.08 -16.17
CA THR A 35 -6.84 2.72 -17.00
C THR A 35 -7.43 3.74 -17.98
N SER A 36 -8.34 4.61 -17.52
CA SER A 36 -8.76 5.79 -18.30
C SER A 36 -7.72 6.91 -18.24
N ARG A 37 -6.81 6.87 -17.25
CA ARG A 37 -5.75 7.85 -17.05
C ARG A 37 -4.47 7.47 -17.77
N SER A 38 -3.69 8.48 -18.15
CA SER A 38 -2.34 8.26 -18.63
C SER A 38 -1.51 7.56 -17.54
N PRO A 39 -0.47 6.78 -17.89
CA PRO A 39 0.40 6.14 -16.90
C PRO A 39 1.02 7.16 -15.95
N ARG A 40 1.41 8.33 -16.44
CA ARG A 40 1.91 9.44 -15.62
C ARG A 40 0.88 9.90 -14.59
N ASP A 41 -0.36 10.12 -15.00
CA ASP A 41 -1.43 10.57 -14.11
C ASP A 41 -1.81 9.49 -13.09
N THR A 42 -1.73 8.22 -13.49
CA THR A 42 -1.92 7.08 -12.59
C THR A 42 -0.81 7.03 -11.55
N LEU A 43 0.45 7.18 -11.94
CA LEU A 43 1.59 7.25 -11.03
C LEU A 43 1.45 8.42 -10.05
N LYS A 44 1.15 9.62 -10.55
CA LYS A 44 0.87 10.80 -9.73
C LYS A 44 -0.22 10.50 -8.71
N PHE A 45 -1.33 9.90 -9.15
CA PHE A 45 -2.44 9.56 -8.25
C PHE A 45 -2.03 8.56 -7.16
N ILE A 46 -1.28 7.51 -7.51
CA ILE A 46 -0.77 6.55 -6.51
C ILE A 46 0.08 7.27 -5.47
N LEU A 47 0.99 8.15 -5.90
CA LEU A 47 1.92 8.86 -5.00
C LEU A 47 1.24 9.82 -4.03
N THR A 48 0.03 10.33 -4.35
CA THR A 48 -0.73 11.22 -3.44
C THR A 48 -1.15 10.57 -2.13
N LYS A 49 -1.03 9.24 -2.00
CA LYS A 49 -1.24 8.54 -0.74
C LYS A 49 -0.11 8.78 0.28
N TRP A 50 1.06 9.24 -0.17
CA TRP A 50 2.24 9.44 0.67
C TRP A 50 2.84 10.84 0.57
N TYR A 51 2.70 11.49 -0.58
CA TYR A 51 3.25 12.82 -0.83
C TYR A 51 2.14 13.84 -1.08
N SER A 52 2.45 15.13 -0.90
CA SER A 52 1.53 16.21 -1.28
C SER A 52 1.19 16.12 -2.78
N PRO A 53 0.05 16.68 -3.24
CA PRO A 53 -0.29 16.70 -4.67
C PRO A 53 0.79 17.34 -5.56
N GLU A 54 1.46 18.38 -5.06
CA GLU A 54 2.55 19.09 -5.71
C GLU A 54 3.79 18.20 -5.83
N THR A 55 4.20 17.60 -4.71
CA THR A 55 5.35 16.69 -4.64
C THR A 55 5.14 15.45 -5.50
N SER A 56 3.93 14.87 -5.45
CA SER A 56 3.53 13.74 -6.27
C SER A 56 3.61 14.06 -7.77
N ALA A 57 3.22 15.27 -8.17
CA ALA A 57 3.35 15.73 -9.54
C ALA A 57 4.82 15.83 -9.97
N LEU A 58 5.67 16.46 -9.15
CA LEU A 58 7.10 16.62 -9.44
C LEU A 58 7.81 15.27 -9.58
N ILE A 59 7.54 14.33 -8.67
CA ILE A 59 8.10 12.98 -8.74
C ILE A 59 7.60 12.25 -9.99
N ALA A 60 6.29 12.26 -10.26
CA ALA A 60 5.72 11.59 -11.42
C ALA A 60 6.28 12.17 -12.74
N ASP A 61 6.49 13.48 -12.81
CA ASP A 61 7.07 14.17 -13.96
C ASP A 61 8.54 13.80 -14.15
N SER A 62 9.30 13.77 -13.06
CA SER A 62 10.71 13.38 -13.05
C SER A 62 10.90 11.92 -13.49
N ILE A 63 10.05 11.00 -13.01
CA ILE A 63 10.07 9.60 -13.45
C ILE A 63 9.65 9.50 -14.93
N SER A 64 8.58 10.18 -15.33
CA SER A 64 8.08 10.15 -16.71
C SER A 64 9.08 10.73 -17.72
N ALA A 65 9.93 11.68 -17.30
CA ALA A 65 11.00 12.20 -18.15
C ALA A 65 12.13 11.19 -18.41
N ARG A 66 12.29 10.18 -17.53
CA ARG A 66 13.36 9.17 -17.60
C ARG A 66 12.89 7.79 -18.05
N CYS A 67 11.58 7.57 -18.18
CA CYS A 67 10.99 6.30 -18.55
C CYS A 67 10.09 6.44 -19.78
N THR A 68 10.09 5.43 -20.64
CA THR A 68 9.09 5.35 -21.71
C THR A 68 7.71 5.02 -21.14
N GLU A 69 6.65 5.33 -21.89
CA GLU A 69 5.28 5.02 -21.47
C GLU A 69 5.10 3.51 -21.15
N THR A 70 5.75 2.63 -21.93
CA THR A 70 5.73 1.18 -21.68
C THR A 70 6.42 0.81 -20.36
N GLN A 71 7.56 1.43 -20.04
CA GLN A 71 8.24 1.22 -18.76
C GLN A 71 7.39 1.72 -17.60
N LEU A 72 6.74 2.87 -17.76
CA LEU A 72 5.85 3.43 -16.74
C LEU A 72 4.63 2.54 -16.50
N LYS A 73 4.01 2.00 -17.56
CA LYS A 73 2.93 1.00 -17.44
C LYS A 73 3.38 -0.25 -16.70
N LYS A 74 4.59 -0.76 -16.98
CA LYS A 74 5.15 -1.91 -16.26
C LYS A 74 5.41 -1.62 -14.79
N LEU A 75 5.93 -0.42 -14.47
CA LEU A 75 6.15 0.02 -13.09
C LEU A 75 4.83 0.07 -12.31
N ILE A 76 3.78 0.66 -12.90
CA ILE A 76 2.46 0.81 -12.27
C ILE A 76 1.74 -0.53 -12.12
N ALA A 77 1.89 -1.44 -13.08
CA ALA A 77 1.35 -2.80 -13.00
C ALA A 77 2.16 -3.72 -12.07
N GLY A 78 3.34 -3.29 -11.65
CA GLY A 78 4.23 -4.01 -10.75
C GLY A 78 3.86 -3.87 -9.27
N PRO A 79 4.71 -4.37 -8.37
CA PRO A 79 4.48 -4.24 -6.94
C PRO A 79 4.66 -2.78 -6.50
N LEU A 80 3.82 -2.33 -5.56
CA LEU A 80 3.88 -0.98 -4.99
C LEU A 80 5.29 -0.62 -4.49
N ARG A 81 6.03 -1.59 -3.93
CA ARG A 81 7.40 -1.37 -3.43
C ARG A 81 8.34 -0.81 -4.49
N ASP A 82 8.15 -1.17 -5.77
CA ASP A 82 8.99 -0.66 -6.85
C ASP A 82 8.63 0.79 -7.16
N ILE A 83 7.33 1.14 -7.17
CA ILE A 83 6.85 2.52 -7.31
C ILE A 83 7.47 3.39 -6.22
N MET A 84 7.46 2.91 -4.98
CA MET A 84 7.98 3.64 -3.82
C MET A 84 9.49 3.84 -3.88
N ARG A 85 10.24 2.79 -4.24
CA ARG A 85 11.69 2.89 -4.42
C ARG A 85 12.08 3.92 -5.49
N PHE A 86 11.33 3.96 -6.59
CA PHE A 86 11.53 4.98 -7.62
C PHE A 86 11.17 6.38 -7.10
N ALA A 87 10.06 6.52 -6.38
CA ALA A 87 9.64 7.79 -5.82
C ALA A 87 10.68 8.36 -4.84
N GLU A 88 11.19 7.54 -3.91
CA GLU A 88 12.23 7.92 -2.94
C GLU A 88 13.52 8.40 -3.61
N LYS A 89 13.96 7.67 -4.67
CA LYS A 89 15.11 8.08 -5.46
C LYS A 89 14.90 9.46 -6.07
N HIS A 90 13.75 9.68 -6.70
CA HIS A 90 13.45 10.95 -7.37
C HIS A 90 13.19 12.08 -6.38
N PHE A 91 12.62 11.80 -5.21
CA PHE A 91 12.47 12.76 -4.11
C PHE A 91 13.85 13.28 -3.66
N THR A 92 14.81 12.37 -3.45
CA THR A 92 16.19 12.71 -3.09
C THR A 92 16.89 13.50 -4.19
N GLU A 93 16.74 13.09 -5.45
CA GLU A 93 17.35 13.78 -6.60
C GLU A 93 16.78 15.19 -6.85
N LEU A 94 15.50 15.40 -6.51
CA LEU A 94 14.84 16.71 -6.63
C LEU A 94 15.15 17.63 -5.44
N ASN A 95 15.77 17.11 -4.37
CA ASN A 95 16.08 17.84 -3.13
C ASN A 95 14.85 18.56 -2.54
N ILE A 96 13.74 17.83 -2.50
CA ILE A 96 12.46 18.24 -1.90
C ILE A 96 12.19 17.48 -0.61
#